data_AF-A0A967HTZ8-F1
#
_entry.id   AF-A0A967HTZ8-F1
#
_cell.length_a   1.000
_cell.length_b   1.000
_cell.length_c   1.000
_cell.angle_alpha   90.00
_cell.angle_beta   90.00
_cell.angle_gamma   90.00
#
_symmetry.space_group_name_H-M   'P 1'
#
loop_
_entity.id
_entity.type
_entity.pdbx_description
1 polymer ?
#
loop_
_entity_poly.entity_id
_entity_poly.type
_entity_poly.pdbx_seq_one_letter_code
_entity_poly.pdbx_strand_id
1 'polypeptide(L)' 'MLPKIGPLELVIVLAIVLLIFGVGRVGRLGRDLGEGIREFRRGISGDDEEKAEQASEAGEEAK' A
#
# COMPACT_ATOMS: atom_id res chain seq x y z
N MET A 1 13.93 -26.48 13.71
CA MET A 1 14.62 -25.84 12.57
C MET A 1 13.56 -25.22 11.69
N LEU A 2 13.44 -23.89 11.69
CA LEU A 2 12.42 -23.20 10.89
C LEU A 2 12.89 -23.11 9.44
N PRO A 3 12.11 -23.61 8.46
CA PRO A 3 12.37 -23.31 7.06
C PRO A 3 12.32 -21.79 6.91
N LYS A 4 13.44 -21.20 6.50
CA LYS A 4 13.53 -19.77 6.27
C LYS A 4 12.78 -19.50 4.98
N ILE A 5 11.52 -19.09 5.11
CA ILE A 5 10.70 -18.67 3.99
C ILE A 5 11.43 -17.52 3.29
N GLY A 6 12.00 -17.81 2.13
CA GLY A 6 12.75 -16.86 1.34
C GLY A 6 11.83 -15.85 0.66
N PRO A 7 12.35 -14.69 0.22
CA PRO A 7 11.57 -13.73 -0.57
C PRO A 7 10.88 -14.37 -1.78
N LEU A 8 11.51 -15.37 -2.39
CA LEU A 8 10.97 -16.09 -3.54
C LEU A 8 9.75 -16.96 -3.19
N GLU A 9 9.76 -17.63 -2.04
CA GLU A 9 8.61 -18.43 -1.57
C GLU A 9 7.44 -17.51 -1.20
N LEU A 10 7.70 -16.35 -0.59
CA LEU A 10 6.67 -15.35 -0.30
C LEU A 10 5.99 -14.85 -1.57
N VAL A 11 6.75 -14.60 -2.64
CA VAL A 11 6.21 -14.19 -3.95
C VAL A 11 5.32 -15.28 -4.55
N ILE A 12 5.72 -16.55 -4.46
CA ILE A 12 4.90 -17.68 -4.95
C ILE A 12 3.59 -17.78 -4.18
N VAL A 13 3.64 -17.67 -2.85
CA VAL A 13 2.41 -17.67 -2.01
C VAL A 13 1.51 -16.50 -2.38
N LEU A 14 2.08 -15.30 -2.55
CA LEU A 14 1.33 -14.12 -2.98
C LEU A 14 0.67 -14.33 -4.35
N ALA A 15 1.37 -14.94 -5.31
CA ALA A 15 0.81 -15.26 -6.62
C ALA A 15 -0.39 -16.21 -6.53
N ILE A 16 -0.33 -17.23 -5.66
CA ILE A 16 -1.45 -18.15 -5.43
C ILE A 16 -2.65 -17.41 -4.81
N VAL A 17 -2.40 -16.56 -3.80
CA VAL A 17 -3.44 -15.73 -3.19
C VAL A 17 -4.10 -14.83 -4.24
N LEU A 18 -3.29 -14.20 -5.11
CA LEU A 18 -3.80 -13.35 -6.19
C LEU A 18 -4.58 -14.14 -7.25
N LEU A 19 -4.26 -15.41 -7.50
CA LEU A 19 -5.05 -16.27 -8.39
C LEU A 19 -6.43 -16.60 -7.79
N ILE A 20 -6.51 -16.87 -6.48
CA ILE A 20 -7.76 -17.22 -5.80
C ILE A 20 -8.66 -15.98 -5.64
N PHE A 21 -8.10 -14.88 -5.14
CA PHE A 21 -8.87 -13.68 -4.84
C PHE A 21 -8.99 -12.72 -6.04
N GLY A 22 -8.08 -12.82 -7.00
CA GLY A 22 -7.95 -11.90 -8.13
C GLY A 22 -7.18 -10.62 -7.78
N VAL A 23 -6.40 -10.11 -8.73
CA VAL A 23 -5.65 -8.84 -8.60
C VAL A 23 -6.56 -7.64 -8.30
N GLY A 24 -7.78 -7.63 -8.85
CA GLY A 24 -8.73 -6.54 -8.67
C GLY A 24 -9.32 -6.43 -7.26
N ARG A 25 -9.50 -7.57 -6.56
CA ARG A 25 -10.06 -7.56 -5.20
C ARG A 25 -9.00 -7.18 -4.17
N VAL A 26 -7.78 -7.71 -4.31
CA VAL A 26 -6.66 -7.34 -3.44
C VAL A 26 -6.27 -5.88 -3.62
N GLY A 27 -6.26 -5.37 -4.86
CA GLY A 27 -5.98 -3.96 -5.14
C GLY A 27 -7.02 -3.00 -4.57
N ARG A 28 -8.32 -3.31 -4.68
CA ARG A 28 -9.39 -2.50 -4.08
C ARG A 28 -9.28 -2.47 -2.56
N LEU A 29 -9.13 -3.64 -1.92
CA LEU A 29 -8.98 -3.73 -0.48
C LEU A 29 -7.72 -2.99 0.01
N GLY A 30 -6.61 -3.09 -0.72
CA GLY A 30 -5.38 -2.35 -0.41
C GLY A 30 -5.55 -0.84 -0.54
N ARG A 31 -6.32 -0.36 -1.52
CA ARG A 31 -6.63 1.07 -1.67
C ARG A 31 -7.48 1.59 -0.51
N ASP A 32 -8.54 0.88 -0.15
CA ASP A 32 -9.45 1.26 0.94
C ASP A 32 -8.71 1.24 2.29
N LEU A 33 -7.87 0.23 2.53
CA LEU A 33 -7.01 0.14 3.72
C LEU A 33 -5.93 1.22 3.72
N GLY A 34 -5.32 1.51 2.58
CA GLY A 34 -4.27 2.51 2.43
C GLY A 34 -4.78 3.92 2.72
N GLU A 35 -5.96 4.25 2.23
CA GLU A 35 -6.64 5.52 2.50
C GLU A 35 -6.94 5.68 4.00
N GLY A 36 -7.51 4.66 4.64
CA GLY A 36 -7.75 4.66 6.08
C GLY A 36 -6.47 4.77 6.91
N ILE A 37 -5.38 4.10 6.51
CA ILE A 37 -4.08 4.21 7.17
C ILE A 37 -3.48 5.61 6.98
N ARG A 38 -3.63 6.21 5.79
CA ARG A 38 -3.17 7.58 5.49
C ARG A 38 -3.88 8.60 6.37
N GLU A 39 -5.21 8.51 6.47
CA GLU A 39 -6.01 9.37 7.36
C GLU A 39 -5.67 9.16 8.83
N PHE A 40 -5.49 7.90 9.26
CA PHE A 40 -5.08 7.57 10.62
C PHE A 40 -3.71 8.14 10.95
N ARG A 41 -2.75 8.03 10.02
CA ARG A 41 -1.41 8.61 10.17
C ARG A 41 -1.47 10.13 10.22
N ARG A 42 -2.29 10.77 9.39
CA ARG A 42 -2.49 12.23 9.39
C ARG A 42 -3.08 12.73 10.71
N GLY A 43 -4.04 11.99 11.27
CA GLY A 43 -4.63 12.29 12.58
C GLY A 43 -3.66 12.14 13.75
N ILE A 44 -2.67 11.25 13.65
CA ILE A 44 -1.65 11.03 14.69
C ILE A 44 -0.45 11.97 14.55
N SER A 45 0.01 12.24 13.32
CA SER A 45 1.17 13.10 13.06
C SER A 45 0.88 14.59 13.27
N GLY A 46 -0.39 15.02 13.27
CA GLY A 46 -0.75 16.44 13.29
C GLY A 46 -0.40 17.16 11.97
N ASP A 47 -0.91 18.39 11.81
CA ASP A 47 -0.90 19.20 10.57
C ASP A 47 0.47 19.43 9.89
N ASP A 48 1.59 19.02 10.49
CA ASP A 48 2.93 19.21 9.93
C ASP A 48 3.20 18.36 8.66
N GLU A 49 2.42 17.29 8.43
CA GLU A 49 2.60 16.40 7.26
C GLU A 49 1.75 16.78 6.03
N GLU A 50 0.70 17.62 6.19
CA GLU A 50 -0.18 18.05 5.07
C GLU A 50 0.58 18.85 4.00
N LYS A 51 1.64 19.57 4.37
CA LYS A 51 2.39 20.43 3.45
C LYS A 51 3.37 19.67 2.56
N ALA A 52 3.80 18.48 2.97
CA ALA A 52 4.74 17.66 2.22
C ALA A 52 4.05 16.87 1.10
N GLU A 53 2.78 16.48 1.28
CA GLU A 53 2.06 15.65 0.32
C GLU A 53 1.45 16.46 -0.83
N GLN A 54 0.93 17.67 -0.56
CA GLN A 54 0.44 18.59 -1.60
C GLN A 54 1.53 19.04 -2.59
N ALA A 55 2.81 19.05 -2.18
CA ALA A 55 3.94 19.38 -3.05
C ALA A 55 4.30 18.23 -4.01
N SER A 56 3.91 16.99 -3.72
CA SER A 56 4.17 15.83 -4.57
C SER A 56 3.09 15.64 -5.64
N GLU A 57 1.86 16.11 -5.40
CA GLU A 57 0.74 15.99 -6.34
C GLU A 57 0.74 17.09 -7.43
N ALA A 58 1.29 18.28 -7.14
CA ALA A 58 1.42 19.38 -8.12
C ALA A 58 2.54 19.18 -9.17
N GLY A 59 3.38 18.14 -9.03
CA GLY A 59 4.50 17.87 -9.94
C GLY A 59 4.17 16.95 -11.12
N GLU A 60 3.01 16.27 -11.12
CA GLU A 60 2.69 15.23 -12.11
C GLU A 60 1.73 15.70 -13.22
N GLU A 61 1.04 16.84 -13.08
CA GLU A 61 0.18 17.43 -14.13
C GLU A 61 0.95 18.25 -15.20
N ALA A 62 2.28 18.32 -15.14
CA ALA A 62 3.10 19.12 -16.06
C ALA A 62 3.98 18.30 -17.03
N LYS A 63 3.61 17.05 -17.36
CA LYS A 63 4.29 16.28 -18.42
C LYS A 63 3.35 15.59 -19.40
#